data_AF-A0A379YEK6-F1
#
_entry.id   AF-A0A379YEK6-F1
#
_cell.length_a   1.000
_cell.length_b   1.000
_cell.length_c   1.000
_cell.angle_alpha   90.00
_cell.angle_beta   90.00
_cell.angle_gamma   90.00
#
_symmetry.space_group_name_H-M   'P 1'
#
loop_
_entity.id
_entity.type
_entity.pdbx_description
1 polymer ?
#
loop_
_entity_poly.entity_id
_entity_poly.type
_entity_poly.pdbx_seq_one_letter_code
_entity_poly.pdbx_strand_id
1 'polypeptide(L)'
;MCDLSDPPKLELQKKHTIEVVVDRFKVRDDMAQRLAESFETALELSGGTAVVADMDDEKADELLFSANFACPICGYSMRELEPRLFSFNNPAGACPTCDGLGVQQFFDPDRVVQNPELSLAGGAIRGWESPQLLLFPDAALAGGAL
;
A
#
# COMPACT_ATOMS: atom_id res chain seq x y z
N MET A 1 4.29 -31.08 -10.92
CA MET A 1 2.94 -31.40 -10.41
C MET A 1 3.06 -32.59 -9.47
N CYS A 2 2.65 -32.45 -8.20
CA CYS A 2 2.68 -33.50 -7.19
C CYS A 2 1.25 -33.82 -6.72
N ASP A 3 1.05 -35.02 -6.17
CA ASP A 3 -0.24 -35.39 -5.58
C ASP A 3 -0.45 -34.63 -4.27
N LEU A 4 -1.68 -34.19 -3.99
CA LEU A 4 -2.01 -33.44 -2.78
C LEU A 4 -1.88 -34.31 -1.51
N SER A 5 -2.01 -35.63 -1.64
CA SER A 5 -1.89 -36.58 -0.54
C SER A 5 -0.45 -36.90 -0.12
N ASP A 6 0.54 -36.55 -0.97
CA ASP A 6 1.96 -36.70 -0.69
C ASP A 6 2.74 -35.42 -1.08
N PRO A 7 2.57 -34.32 -0.31
CA PRO A 7 3.20 -33.06 -0.63
C PRO A 7 4.73 -33.12 -0.39
N PRO A 8 5.53 -32.47 -1.25
CA PRO A 8 6.98 -32.40 -1.04
C PRO A 8 7.31 -31.63 0.24
N LYS A 9 8.39 -32.04 0.92
CA LYS A 9 8.91 -31.28 2.07
C LYS A 9 9.46 -29.94 1.58
N LEU A 10 8.85 -28.84 2.04
CA LEU A 10 9.28 -27.48 1.75
C LEU A 10 10.33 -27.02 2.77
N GLU A 11 11.39 -26.39 2.28
CA GLU A 11 12.43 -25.82 3.14
C GLU A 11 11.94 -24.54 3.83
N LEU A 12 12.01 -24.49 5.17
CA LEU A 12 11.45 -23.36 5.93
C LEU A 12 12.06 -21.98 5.57
N GLN A 13 13.32 -21.95 5.14
CA GLN A 13 14.04 -20.70 4.84
C GLN A 13 14.01 -20.27 3.37
N LYS A 14 13.23 -20.95 2.52
CA LYS A 14 13.08 -20.58 1.11
C LYS A 14 11.69 -20.04 0.84
N LYS A 15 11.62 -19.06 -0.07
CA LYS A 15 10.34 -18.62 -0.64
C LYS A 15 9.86 -19.72 -1.59
N HIS A 16 8.61 -20.13 -1.42
CA HIS A 16 7.96 -21.13 -2.27
C HIS A 16 6.76 -20.50 -2.96
N THR A 17 6.58 -20.83 -4.24
CA THR A 17 5.34 -20.57 -4.96
C THR A 17 4.55 -21.87 -4.97
N ILE A 18 3.32 -21.83 -4.46
CA ILE A 18 2.44 -23.00 -4.37
C ILE A 18 1.17 -22.65 -5.12
N GLU A 19 0.88 -23.42 -6.15
CA GLU A 19 -0.29 -23.24 -7.00
C GLU A 19 -1.07 -24.54 -7.06
N VAL A 20 -2.39 -24.42 -7.03
CA VAL A 20 -3.31 -25.54 -7.06
C VAL A 20 -4.01 -25.53 -8.41
N VAL A 21 -3.88 -26.64 -9.15
CA VAL A 21 -4.61 -26.83 -10.40
C VAL A 21 -6.04 -27.20 -10.06
N VAL A 22 -6.98 -26.30 -10.33
CA VAL A 22 -8.41 -26.49 -10.03
C VAL A 22 -9.12 -27.24 -11.15
N ASP A 23 -8.92 -26.83 -12.40
CA ASP A 23 -9.54 -27.48 -13.55
C ASP A 23 -8.63 -27.43 -14.79
N ARG A 24 -8.90 -28.30 -15.76
CA ARG A 24 -8.26 -28.35 -17.08
C ARG A 24 -9.32 -28.53 -18.15
N PHE A 25 -9.33 -27.64 -19.14
CA PHE A 25 -10.31 -27.65 -20.21
C PHE A 25 -9.74 -27.10 -21.52
N LYS A 26 -10.43 -27.42 -22.61
CA LYS A 26 -10.21 -26.83 -23.93
C LYS A 26 -11.37 -25.89 -24.23
N VAL A 27 -11.08 -24.65 -24.59
CA VAL A 27 -12.10 -23.60 -24.78
C VAL A 27 -13.12 -24.02 -25.84
N ARG A 28 -14.41 -23.96 -25.47
CA ARG A 28 -15.59 -24.18 -26.33
C ARG A 28 -16.74 -23.27 -25.88
N ASP A 29 -17.69 -23.02 -26.78
CA ASP A 29 -18.80 -22.09 -26.55
C ASP A 29 -19.77 -22.53 -25.44
N ASP A 30 -19.83 -23.83 -25.14
CA ASP A 30 -20.77 -24.43 -24.17
C ASP A 30 -20.23 -24.48 -22.72
N MET A 31 -19.08 -23.86 -22.45
CA MET A 31 -18.34 -24.07 -21.20
C MET A 31 -18.52 -23.00 -20.13
N ALA A 32 -19.37 -22.00 -20.37
CA ALA A 32 -19.54 -20.84 -19.49
C ALA A 32 -19.83 -21.23 -18.02
N GLN A 33 -20.71 -22.21 -17.79
CA GLN A 33 -21.05 -22.65 -16.43
C GLN A 33 -19.86 -23.31 -15.72
N ARG A 34 -19.17 -24.23 -16.39
CA ARG A 34 -17.99 -24.93 -15.82
C ARG A 34 -16.85 -23.95 -15.55
N LEU A 35 -16.66 -22.97 -16.43
CA LEU A 35 -15.69 -21.89 -16.21
C LEU A 35 -16.03 -21.10 -14.96
N ALA A 36 -17.29 -20.70 -14.78
CA ALA A 36 -17.73 -19.96 -13.60
C ALA A 36 -17.48 -20.75 -12.30
N GLU A 37 -17.88 -22.02 -12.24
CA GLU A 37 -17.67 -22.91 -11.09
C GLU A 37 -16.16 -23.10 -10.77
N SER A 38 -15.33 -23.22 -11.81
CA SER A 38 -13.88 -23.36 -11.66
C SER A 38 -13.22 -22.08 -11.14
N PHE A 39 -13.63 -20.92 -11.67
CA PHE A 39 -13.13 -19.62 -11.21
C PHE A 39 -13.57 -19.35 -9.77
N GLU A 40 -14.81 -19.65 -9.41
CA GLU A 40 -15.31 -19.52 -8.05
C GLU A 40 -14.47 -20.35 -7.07
N THR A 41 -14.23 -21.62 -7.40
CA THR A 41 -13.38 -22.51 -6.60
C THR A 41 -11.95 -21.98 -6.48
N ALA A 42 -11.35 -21.51 -7.58
CA ALA A 42 -9.99 -20.99 -7.59
C ALA A 42 -9.85 -19.71 -6.74
N LEU A 43 -10.80 -18.79 -6.87
CA LEU A 43 -10.82 -17.54 -6.12
C LEU A 43 -11.06 -17.79 -4.63
N GLU A 44 -11.92 -18.75 -4.27
CA GLU A 44 -12.17 -19.10 -2.87
C GLU A 44 -10.92 -19.72 -2.20
N LEU A 45 -10.26 -20.66 -2.88
CA LEU A 45 -9.07 -21.34 -2.37
C LEU A 45 -7.85 -20.43 -2.20
N SER A 46 -7.70 -19.43 -3.07
CA SER A 46 -6.54 -18.52 -3.08
C SER A 46 -6.77 -17.21 -2.32
N GLY A 47 -7.99 -16.94 -1.86
CA GLY A 47 -8.36 -15.66 -1.26
C GLY A 47 -8.55 -14.53 -2.28
N GLY A 48 -8.94 -14.85 -3.52
CA GLY A 48 -9.39 -13.89 -4.53
C GLY A 48 -8.46 -13.70 -5.72
N THR A 49 -7.61 -14.69 -6.05
CA THR A 49 -6.72 -14.70 -7.22
C THR A 49 -6.92 -15.96 -8.08
N ALA A 50 -6.89 -15.84 -9.40
CA ALA A 50 -6.91 -16.99 -10.30
C ALA A 50 -5.89 -16.79 -11.42
N VAL A 51 -5.16 -17.85 -11.76
CA VAL A 51 -4.19 -17.85 -12.87
C VAL A 51 -4.68 -18.82 -13.93
N VAL A 52 -4.70 -18.38 -15.18
CA VAL A 52 -4.97 -19.23 -16.34
C VAL A 52 -3.68 -19.33 -17.15
N ALA A 53 -3.18 -20.55 -17.30
CA ALA A 53 -2.00 -20.87 -18.08
C ALA A 53 -2.38 -21.71 -19.30
N ASP A 54 -1.65 -21.52 -20.40
CA ASP A 54 -1.77 -22.37 -21.58
C ASP A 54 -1.11 -23.74 -21.29
N MET A 55 -1.75 -24.83 -21.72
CA MET A 55 -1.24 -26.19 -21.51
C MET A 55 -0.32 -26.67 -22.64
N ASP A 56 -0.44 -26.10 -23.83
CA ASP A 56 0.27 -26.51 -25.05
C ASP A 56 1.54 -25.66 -25.29
N ASP A 57 1.56 -24.40 -24.82
CA ASP A 57 2.70 -23.48 -24.94
C ASP A 57 3.16 -22.92 -23.59
N GLU A 58 4.28 -23.45 -23.06
CA GLU A 58 4.92 -22.95 -21.84
C GLU A 58 5.46 -21.52 -21.94
N LYS A 59 5.57 -20.95 -23.15
CA LYS A 59 6.00 -19.56 -23.36
C LYS A 59 4.84 -18.59 -23.49
N ALA A 60 3.60 -19.09 -23.53
CA ALA A 60 2.44 -18.22 -23.53
C ALA A 60 2.35 -17.49 -22.19
N ASP A 61 1.92 -16.23 -22.24
CA ASP A 61 1.77 -15.42 -21.04
C ASP A 61 0.62 -15.95 -20.17
N GLU A 62 0.87 -16.10 -18.87
CA GLU A 62 -0.15 -16.45 -17.90
C GLU A 62 -1.12 -15.27 -17.69
N LEU A 63 -2.42 -15.57 -17.64
CA LEU A 63 -3.46 -14.59 -17.38
C LEU A 63 -3.82 -14.59 -15.90
N LEU A 64 -3.53 -13.48 -15.23
CA LEU A 64 -3.77 -13.27 -13.81
C LEU A 64 -5.05 -12.46 -13.57
N PHE A 65 -5.98 -13.05 -12.83
CA PHE A 65 -7.25 -12.44 -12.45
C PHE A 65 -7.29 -12.23 -10.93
N SER A 66 -7.92 -11.13 -10.49
CA SER A 66 -8.24 -10.91 -9.09
C SER A 66 -9.69 -10.48 -8.92
N ALA A 67 -10.38 -11.09 -7.95
CA ALA A 67 -11.71 -10.68 -7.53
C ALA A 67 -11.68 -9.55 -6.50
N ASN A 68 -10.52 -9.27 -5.93
CA ASN A 68 -10.32 -8.17 -5.01
C ASN A 68 -9.87 -6.92 -5.76
N PHE A 69 -10.12 -5.73 -5.20
CA PHE A 69 -9.48 -4.49 -5.64
C PHE A 69 -8.00 -4.45 -5.23
N ALA A 70 -7.25 -5.53 -5.46
CA ALA A 70 -5.86 -5.67 -5.06
C ALA A 70 -4.95 -5.75 -6.27
N CYS A 71 -3.79 -5.10 -6.18
CA CYS A 71 -2.72 -5.30 -7.14
C CYS A 71 -2.15 -6.71 -6.95
N PRO A 72 -2.20 -7.58 -7.96
CA PRO A 72 -1.80 -8.97 -7.80
C PRO A 72 -0.27 -9.15 -7.79
N ILE A 73 0.50 -8.08 -8.04
CA ILE A 73 1.97 -8.08 -8.03
C ILE A 73 2.53 -7.69 -6.65
N CYS A 74 1.96 -6.65 -6.02
CA CYS A 74 2.48 -6.11 -4.76
C CYS A 74 1.55 -6.31 -3.57
N GLY A 75 0.38 -6.89 -3.77
CA GLY A 75 -0.60 -7.17 -2.71
C GLY A 75 -1.29 -5.91 -2.15
N TYR A 76 -1.09 -4.74 -2.76
CA TYR A 76 -1.78 -3.52 -2.35
C TYR A 76 -3.27 -3.66 -2.62
N SER A 77 -4.07 -3.77 -1.55
CA SER A 77 -5.52 -3.80 -1.63
C SER A 77 -6.10 -2.41 -1.45
N MET A 78 -6.91 -1.99 -2.42
CA MET A 78 -7.81 -0.86 -2.27
C MET A 78 -9.12 -1.34 -1.65
N ARG A 79 -9.75 -0.45 -0.88
CA ARG A 79 -11.13 -0.64 -0.43
C ARG A 79 -12.06 -0.50 -1.63
N GLU A 80 -13.27 -1.03 -1.50
CA GLU A 80 -14.32 -0.85 -2.50
C GLU A 80 -14.48 0.65 -2.85
N LEU A 81 -14.56 0.95 -4.14
CA LEU A 81 -14.59 2.32 -4.64
C LEU A 81 -15.94 2.98 -4.33
N GLU A 82 -16.00 3.66 -3.19
CA GLU A 82 -17.16 4.45 -2.79
C GLU A 82 -16.93 5.94 -3.06
N PRO A 83 -17.96 6.72 -3.44
CA PRO A 83 -17.83 8.17 -3.68
C PRO A 83 -17.18 8.95 -2.52
N ARG A 84 -17.37 8.49 -1.28
CA ARG A 84 -16.81 9.12 -0.08
C ARG A 84 -15.28 9.09 -0.02
N LEU A 85 -14.63 8.14 -0.70
CA LEU A 85 -13.16 8.07 -0.80
C LEU A 85 -12.58 9.24 -1.61
N PHE A 86 -13.39 9.88 -2.45
CA PHE A 86 -12.99 11.03 -3.26
C PHE A 86 -13.38 12.37 -2.62
N SER A 87 -14.01 12.34 -1.44
CA SER A 87 -14.40 13.54 -0.71
C SER A 87 -13.31 13.93 0.28
N PHE A 88 -12.63 15.04 0.01
CA PHE A 88 -11.68 15.65 0.96
C PHE A 88 -12.36 16.15 2.24
N ASN A 89 -13.68 16.31 2.22
CA ASN A 89 -14.49 16.66 3.41
C ASN A 89 -14.86 15.43 4.26
N ASN A 90 -14.50 14.21 3.84
CA ASN A 90 -14.76 12.98 4.58
C ASN A 90 -13.44 12.39 5.10
N PRO A 91 -13.33 12.02 6.39
CA PRO A 91 -12.12 11.39 6.93
C PRO A 91 -11.65 10.14 6.17
N ALA A 92 -12.56 9.43 5.48
CA ALA A 92 -12.20 8.26 4.67
C ALA A 92 -11.46 8.61 3.36
N GLY A 93 -11.64 9.82 2.84
CA GLY A 93 -11.00 10.32 1.61
C GLY A 93 -10.01 11.47 1.83
N ALA A 94 -10.01 12.07 3.02
CA ALA A 94 -9.11 13.16 3.40
C ALA A 94 -7.66 12.66 3.54
N CYS A 95 -6.71 13.48 3.10
CA CYS A 95 -5.30 13.23 3.36
C CYS A 95 -5.02 13.31 4.87
N PRO A 96 -4.38 12.29 5.49
CA PRO A 96 -4.14 12.26 6.94
C PRO A 96 -3.14 13.31 7.43
N THR A 97 -2.42 13.96 6.51
CA THR A 97 -1.35 14.92 6.83
C THR A 97 -1.87 16.37 6.84
N CYS A 98 -2.94 16.66 6.12
CA CYS A 98 -3.52 18.00 6.03
C CYS A 98 -5.04 18.03 6.26
N ASP A 99 -5.61 16.92 6.71
CA ASP A 99 -7.06 16.74 6.96
C ASP A 99 -7.94 17.18 5.79
N GLY A 100 -7.47 16.94 4.56
CA GLY A 100 -8.20 17.30 3.34
C GLY A 100 -8.16 18.79 2.97
N LEU A 101 -7.41 19.63 3.70
CA LEU A 101 -7.25 21.06 3.39
C LEU A 101 -6.32 21.32 2.20
N GLY A 102 -5.41 20.39 1.90
CA GLY A 102 -4.41 20.53 0.83
C GLY A 102 -3.28 21.51 1.14
N VAL A 103 -3.26 22.09 2.34
CA VAL A 103 -2.23 23.03 2.80
C VAL A 103 -1.78 22.67 4.20
N GLN A 104 -0.53 22.97 4.54
CA GLN A 104 0.02 22.83 5.89
C GLN A 104 0.57 24.16 6.37
N GLN A 105 0.34 24.47 7.64
CA GLN A 105 0.95 25.63 8.28
C GLN A 105 2.34 25.27 8.77
N PHE A 106 3.31 26.09 8.41
CA PHE A 106 4.68 25.97 8.89
C PHE A 106 5.23 27.36 9.18
N PHE A 107 6.28 27.41 10.00
CA PHE A 107 7.00 28.64 10.27
C PHE A 107 7.99 28.88 9.14
N ASP A 108 7.78 29.97 8.41
CA ASP A 108 8.70 30.45 7.39
C ASP A 108 9.93 31.10 8.09
N PRO A 109 11.15 30.54 7.93
CA PRO A 109 12.35 31.06 8.59
C PRO A 109 12.60 32.54 8.30
N ASP A 110 12.30 33.01 7.10
CA ASP A 110 12.52 34.40 6.68
C ASP A 110 11.54 35.36 7.38
N ARG A 111 10.40 34.85 7.86
CA ARG A 111 9.42 35.62 8.64
C ARG A 111 9.70 35.55 10.14
N VAL A 112 10.41 34.51 10.59
CA VAL A 112 10.81 34.33 12.00
C VAL A 112 12.07 35.15 12.32
N VAL A 113 13.06 35.13 11.43
CA VAL A 113 14.32 35.88 11.59
C VAL A 113 14.15 37.27 10.98
N GLN A 114 13.85 38.25 11.84
CA GLN A 114 13.60 39.62 11.39
C GLN A 114 14.87 40.35 10.97
N ASN A 115 16.00 40.04 11.62
CA ASN A 115 17.29 40.68 11.39
C ASN A 115 18.40 39.62 11.35
N PRO A 116 18.68 39.01 10.19
CA PRO A 116 19.64 37.90 10.09
C PRO A 116 21.10 38.31 10.38
N GLU A 117 21.42 39.60 10.27
CA GLU A 117 22.75 40.15 10.55
C GLU A 117 23.04 40.35 12.05
N LEU A 118 22.02 40.25 12.91
CA LEU A 118 22.18 40.39 14.36
C LEU A 118 22.47 39.02 15.00
N SER A 119 23.10 39.02 16.17
CA SER A 119 23.22 37.79 16.96
C SER A 119 21.88 37.42 17.60
N LEU A 120 21.73 36.18 18.06
CA LEU A 120 20.50 35.73 18.74
C LEU A 120 20.18 36.60 19.97
N ALA A 121 21.18 36.88 20.81
CA ALA A 121 21.05 37.80 21.94
C ALA A 121 20.90 39.27 21.52
N GLY A 122 21.31 39.60 20.29
CA GLY A 122 21.18 40.91 19.67
C GLY A 122 19.84 41.16 18.99
N GLY A 123 18.87 40.23 19.08
CA GLY A 123 17.51 40.43 18.56
C GLY A 123 17.29 39.97 17.11
N ALA A 124 18.07 39.00 16.63
CA ALA A 124 17.81 38.35 15.33
C ALA A 124 16.39 37.76 15.25
N ILE A 125 15.91 37.20 16.35
CA ILE A 125 14.54 36.70 16.54
C ILE A 125 13.91 37.50 17.67
N ARG A 126 12.75 38.10 17.40
CA ARG A 126 12.02 38.91 18.38
C ARG A 126 11.60 38.06 19.59
N GLY A 127 11.88 38.54 20.80
CA GLY A 127 11.54 37.84 22.06
C GLY A 127 12.58 36.83 22.55
N TRP A 128 13.69 36.62 21.83
CA TRP A 128 14.82 35.78 22.25
C TRP A 128 15.97 36.58 22.89
N GLU A 129 15.73 37.86 23.19
CA GLU A 129 16.70 38.81 23.73
C GLU A 129 16.94 38.69 25.25
N SER A 130 16.11 37.95 25.97
CA SER A 130 16.24 37.78 27.43
C SER A 130 16.85 36.43 27.83
N PRO A 131 17.93 36.40 28.64
CA PRO A 131 18.58 35.16 29.09
C PRO A 131 17.68 34.22 29.90
N GLN A 132 16.58 34.73 30.49
CA GLN A 132 15.66 33.93 31.30
C GLN A 132 14.77 32.99 30.47
N LEU A 133 14.77 33.12 29.14
CA LEU A 133 13.95 32.34 28.22
C LEU A 133 14.74 31.28 27.42
N LEU A 134 16.00 31.01 27.79
CA LEU A 134 16.83 29.96 27.15
C LEU A 134 16.58 28.55 27.73
N LEU A 135 15.47 28.34 28.44
CA LEU A 135 14.97 27.00 28.76
C LEU A 135 14.12 26.51 27.58
N PHE A 136 14.79 26.01 26.54
CA PHE A 136 14.20 25.01 25.66
C PHE A 136 14.51 23.65 26.29
N PRO A 137 13.55 22.96 26.95
CA PRO A 137 13.73 21.55 27.23
C PRO A 137 13.67 20.82 25.89
N ASP A 138 14.80 20.25 25.49
CA ASP A 138 14.94 19.19 24.49
C ASP A 138 14.31 19.41 23.10
N ALA A 139 15.04 20.11 22.24
CA ALA A 139 15.02 19.85 20.79
C ALA A 139 15.75 18.53 20.44
N ALA A 140 15.47 17.45 21.18
CA ALA A 140 16.06 16.12 20.99
C ALA A 140 15.04 15.03 20.61
N LEU A 141 13.79 15.39 20.26
CA LEU A 141 12.77 14.44 19.79
C LEU A 141 12.10 14.85 18.47
N ALA A 142 12.89 15.31 17.49
CA ALA A 142 12.45 15.40 16.09
C ALA A 142 13.44 14.71 15.13
N GLY A 143 14.04 13.61 15.61
CA GLY A 143 14.91 12.72 14.86
C GLY A 143 14.72 11.29 15.34
N GLY A 144 13.55 10.72 15.07
CA GLY A 144 13.21 9.36 15.47
C GLY A 144 12.10 8.82 14.57
N ALA A 145 12.47 7.84 13.76
CA ALA A 145 11.56 7.02 12.99
C ALA A 145 10.40 6.50 13.85
N LEU A 146 9.17 6.70 13.37
CA LEU A 146 8.11 5.70 13.12
C LEU A 146 6.84 6.42 12.68
#